data_AF-A0A9P8KNV2-F1
#
_entry.id   AF-A0A9P8KNV2-F1
#
_cell.length_a   1.000
_cell.length_b   1.000
_cell.length_c   1.000
_cell.angle_alpha   90.00
_cell.angle_beta   90.00
_cell.angle_gamma   90.00
#
_symmetry.space_group_name_H-M   'P 1'
#
loop_
_entity.id
_entity.type
_entity.pdbx_description
1 polymer ?
#
loop_
_entity_poly.entity_id
_entity_poly.type
_entity_poly.pdbx_seq_one_letter_code
_entity_poly.pdbx_strand_id
1 'polypeptide(L)'
;MAPNLVTHPNPCPNPHIPPLRLETEDIPIAKTHPQYDHALAAVTAYWRQATNMALSDQQEYRELVASSAFIVPKSAKGAPSQHKLYKAIKNNPTWARYVMFNAIYGKVKSVAEHVKTVHGSDVMENLFKEYCKHHPWQERLKKRRSDSIAEGQPPSKKHAEAPASSHPAASSSGKVAIKNELSESKSQDLHEFAKVDQKPMMAPVSNENKLALHQRNDSPLFTRGIKTLSQKAAETDRADEILRELILIRENQVKQTEKADQILRELALIREHQTKEAEKKGKAMARVEGSIAELTSRVKVVEDVQLLLKKNP
;
A
#
# COMPACT_ATOMS: atom_id res chain seq x y z
N MET A 1 -27.14 -4.47 44.33
CA MET A 1 -27.32 -3.95 42.95
C MET A 1 -25.94 -3.59 42.41
N ALA A 2 -25.38 -4.45 41.56
CA ALA A 2 -24.11 -4.16 40.90
C ALA A 2 -24.37 -3.16 39.75
N PRO A 3 -23.46 -2.18 39.52
CA PRO A 3 -23.62 -1.25 38.42
C PRO A 3 -23.51 -2.01 37.10
N ASN A 4 -24.50 -1.83 36.23
CA ASN A 4 -24.47 -2.24 34.83
C ASN A 4 -23.26 -1.56 34.15
N LEU A 5 -22.14 -2.29 34.10
CA LEU A 5 -21.08 -2.02 33.16
C LEU A 5 -21.68 -2.21 31.77
N VAL A 6 -21.90 -1.11 31.08
CA VAL A 6 -22.24 -1.08 29.65
C VAL A 6 -21.14 -1.85 28.94
N THR A 7 -21.43 -3.10 28.61
CA THR A 7 -20.62 -3.95 27.76
C THR A 7 -20.57 -3.28 26.40
N HIS A 8 -19.50 -2.52 26.14
CA HIS A 8 -19.22 -2.05 24.79
C HIS A 8 -19.15 -3.30 23.89
N PRO A 9 -20.05 -3.45 22.89
CA PRO A 9 -20.13 -4.65 22.08
C PRO A 9 -19.05 -4.59 21.00
N ASN A 10 -17.79 -4.61 21.44
CA ASN A 10 -16.65 -4.43 20.57
C ASN A 10 -15.57 -5.50 20.81
N PRO A 11 -15.23 -6.31 19.81
CA PRO A 11 -14.21 -7.35 19.91
C PRO A 11 -12.79 -6.85 20.13
N CYS A 12 -12.46 -5.65 19.65
CA CYS A 12 -11.09 -5.15 19.58
C CYS A 12 -10.97 -3.68 20.00
N PRO A 13 -11.41 -3.29 21.21
CA PRO A 13 -11.28 -1.92 21.67
C PRO A 13 -9.81 -1.65 21.96
N ASN A 14 -9.08 -1.10 20.99
CA ASN A 14 -7.85 -0.39 21.29
C ASN A 14 -7.98 1.09 20.89
N PRO A 15 -8.75 1.89 21.65
CA PRO A 15 -8.96 3.30 21.37
C PRO A 15 -7.68 4.14 21.50
N HIS A 16 -6.57 3.55 21.95
CA HIS A 16 -5.31 4.26 22.19
C HIS A 16 -4.34 4.19 21.02
N ILE A 17 -4.57 3.32 20.02
CA ILE A 17 -3.70 3.26 18.84
C ILE A 17 -4.24 4.22 17.78
N PRO A 18 -3.45 5.24 17.36
CA PRO A 18 -3.84 6.10 16.26
C PRO A 18 -4.06 5.25 15.00
N PRO A 19 -5.20 5.40 14.29
CA PRO A 19 -5.47 4.60 13.10
C PRO A 19 -4.42 4.91 12.03
N LEU A 20 -3.96 3.88 11.31
CA LEU A 20 -3.08 4.07 10.16
C LEU A 20 -3.77 4.94 9.11
N ARG A 21 -2.96 5.71 8.39
CA ARG A 21 -3.46 6.58 7.34
C ARG A 21 -3.72 5.75 6.08
N LEU A 22 -4.90 5.92 5.51
CA LEU A 22 -5.31 5.34 4.24
C LEU A 22 -6.23 6.37 3.57
N GLU A 23 -5.89 6.82 2.38
CA GLU A 23 -6.61 7.87 1.65
C GLU A 23 -7.08 7.37 0.27
N THR A 24 -7.87 8.20 -0.42
CA THR A 24 -8.36 7.87 -1.76
C THR A 24 -7.25 7.79 -2.80
N GLU A 25 -6.12 8.42 -2.52
CA GLU A 25 -4.88 8.43 -3.28
C GLU A 25 -4.14 7.10 -3.19
N ASP A 26 -4.37 6.32 -2.13
CA ASP A 26 -3.78 4.99 -1.94
C ASP A 26 -4.51 3.89 -2.74
N ILE A 27 -5.58 4.25 -3.47
CA ILE A 27 -6.32 3.32 -4.31
C ILE A 27 -5.50 3.01 -5.59
N PRO A 28 -5.11 1.75 -5.83
CA PRO A 28 -4.23 1.37 -6.95
C PRO A 28 -4.97 1.23 -8.30
N ILE A 29 -6.10 1.92 -8.47
CA ILE A 29 -6.87 1.93 -9.73
C ILE A 29 -7.29 3.35 -10.09
N ALA A 30 -7.38 3.62 -11.40
CA ALA A 30 -7.79 4.93 -11.90
C ALA A 30 -9.23 5.27 -11.51
N LYS A 31 -9.53 6.57 -11.34
CA LYS A 31 -10.88 7.07 -11.03
C LYS A 31 -11.92 6.72 -12.11
N THR A 32 -11.47 6.46 -13.34
CA THR A 32 -12.31 6.05 -14.47
C THR A 32 -12.60 4.54 -14.50
N HIS A 33 -11.99 3.76 -13.60
CA HIS A 33 -12.16 2.31 -13.57
C HIS A 33 -13.59 1.94 -13.14
N PRO A 34 -14.27 0.98 -13.79
CA PRO A 34 -15.66 0.62 -13.49
C PRO A 34 -15.92 0.11 -12.06
N GLN A 35 -14.86 -0.22 -11.31
CA GLN A 35 -14.95 -0.68 -9.92
C GLN A 35 -14.36 0.32 -8.92
N TYR A 36 -14.14 1.57 -9.34
CA TYR A 36 -13.64 2.62 -8.46
C TYR A 36 -14.58 2.87 -7.27
N ASP A 37 -15.89 2.74 -7.47
CA ASP A 37 -16.89 2.87 -6.40
C ASP A 37 -16.71 1.83 -5.29
N HIS A 38 -16.33 0.59 -5.63
CA HIS A 38 -16.01 -0.43 -4.61
C HIS A 38 -14.75 -0.06 -3.83
N ALA A 39 -13.75 0.52 -4.49
CA ALA A 39 -12.53 0.99 -3.83
C ALA A 39 -12.82 2.15 -2.87
N LEU A 40 -13.63 3.12 -3.30
CA LEU A 40 -14.11 4.20 -2.44
C LEU A 40 -14.92 3.68 -1.25
N ALA A 41 -15.80 2.70 -1.48
CA ALA A 41 -16.57 2.06 -0.42
C ALA A 41 -15.65 1.38 0.61
N ALA A 42 -14.63 0.65 0.16
CA ALA A 42 -13.64 0.02 1.03
C ALA A 42 -12.86 1.06 1.87
N VAL A 43 -12.29 2.10 1.24
CA VAL A 43 -11.57 3.15 1.96
C VAL A 43 -12.49 3.90 2.95
N THR A 44 -13.74 4.17 2.55
CA THR A 44 -14.72 4.80 3.46
C THR A 44 -15.07 3.89 4.63
N ALA A 45 -15.23 2.58 4.40
CA ALA A 45 -15.48 1.61 5.46
C ALA A 45 -14.30 1.50 6.43
N TYR A 46 -13.06 1.59 5.91
CA TYR A 46 -11.87 1.70 6.76
C TYR A 46 -11.95 2.92 7.67
N TRP A 47 -12.21 4.12 7.16
CA TRP A 47 -12.33 5.31 8.02
C TRP A 47 -13.41 5.19 9.10
N ARG A 48 -14.49 4.45 8.82
CA ARG A 48 -15.56 4.20 9.79
C ARG A 48 -15.19 3.22 10.89
N GLN A 49 -14.13 2.44 10.73
CA GLN A 49 -13.80 1.31 11.59
C GLN A 49 -12.34 1.29 12.08
N ALA A 50 -11.45 2.10 11.51
CA ALA A 50 -10.01 2.02 11.78
C ALA A 50 -9.65 2.29 13.24
N THR A 51 -10.35 3.21 13.91
CA THR A 51 -10.19 3.46 15.36
C THR A 51 -10.64 2.31 16.24
N ASN A 52 -11.27 1.31 15.62
CA ASN A 52 -11.78 0.11 16.24
C ASN A 52 -11.11 -1.17 15.72
N MET A 53 -9.97 -1.03 15.05
CA MET A 53 -9.18 -2.14 14.56
C MET A 53 -7.91 -2.25 15.40
N ALA A 54 -7.50 -3.48 15.70
CA ALA A 54 -6.14 -3.74 16.17
C ALA A 54 -5.13 -3.30 15.09
N LEU A 55 -3.90 -2.98 15.49
CA LEU A 55 -2.86 -2.54 14.54
C LEU A 55 -2.62 -3.59 13.43
N SER A 56 -2.69 -4.88 13.76
CA SER A 56 -2.60 -5.99 12.80
C SER A 56 -3.73 -5.97 11.77
N ASP A 57 -4.98 -5.72 12.21
CA ASP A 57 -6.12 -5.59 11.29
C ASP A 57 -5.99 -4.34 10.42
N GLN A 58 -5.50 -3.22 10.96
CA GLN A 58 -5.28 -2.01 10.18
C GLN A 58 -4.22 -2.23 9.09
N GLN A 59 -3.14 -2.92 9.42
CA GLN A 59 -2.08 -3.28 8.48
C GLN A 59 -2.60 -4.23 7.40
N GLU A 60 -3.33 -5.28 7.79
CA GLU A 60 -3.99 -6.18 6.86
C GLU A 60 -4.95 -5.43 5.93
N TYR A 61 -5.75 -4.49 6.46
CA TYR A 61 -6.67 -3.71 5.63
C TYR A 61 -5.95 -2.90 4.56
N ARG A 62 -4.81 -2.27 4.90
CA ARG A 62 -3.99 -1.53 3.93
C ARG A 62 -3.46 -2.46 2.85
N GLU A 63 -3.00 -3.65 3.22
CA GLU A 63 -2.55 -4.67 2.27
C GLU A 63 -3.67 -5.15 1.34
N LEU A 64 -4.90 -5.29 1.87
CA LEU A 64 -6.08 -5.61 1.07
C LEU A 64 -6.40 -4.51 0.05
N VAL A 65 -6.28 -3.23 0.43
CA VAL A 65 -6.47 -2.12 -0.53
C VAL A 65 -5.35 -2.08 -1.56
N ALA A 66 -4.09 -2.20 -1.14
CA ALA A 66 -2.95 -2.20 -2.04
C ALA A 66 -2.99 -3.36 -3.06
N SER A 67 -3.45 -4.54 -2.63
CA SER A 67 -3.63 -5.72 -3.49
C SER A 67 -4.93 -5.72 -4.30
N SER A 68 -5.70 -4.62 -4.25
CA SER A 68 -6.98 -4.48 -4.95
C SER A 68 -8.01 -5.56 -4.61
N ALA A 69 -8.03 -6.02 -3.36
CA ALA A 69 -8.96 -7.05 -2.89
C ALA A 69 -10.45 -6.61 -2.96
N PHE A 70 -10.71 -5.32 -3.18
CA PHE A 70 -12.04 -4.77 -3.43
C PHE A 70 -12.58 -5.06 -4.85
N ILE A 71 -11.75 -5.59 -5.76
CA ILE A 71 -12.19 -5.93 -7.11
C ILE A 71 -13.09 -7.17 -7.09
N VAL A 72 -14.34 -6.96 -7.49
CA VAL A 72 -15.36 -7.99 -7.67
C VAL A 72 -15.14 -8.70 -9.02
N PRO A 73 -14.78 -10.00 -9.03
CA PRO A 73 -14.71 -10.76 -10.27
C PRO A 73 -16.12 -10.99 -10.84
N LYS A 74 -16.21 -11.22 -12.16
CA LYS A 74 -17.49 -11.46 -12.85
C LYS A 74 -18.31 -12.58 -12.20
N SER A 75 -17.65 -13.65 -11.75
CA SER A 75 -18.28 -14.79 -11.06
C SER A 75 -18.89 -14.44 -9.70
N ALA A 76 -18.48 -13.34 -9.06
CA ALA A 76 -18.95 -12.95 -7.74
C ALA A 76 -19.97 -11.80 -7.76
N LYS A 77 -20.35 -11.27 -8.94
CA LYS A 77 -21.36 -10.19 -9.04
C LYS A 77 -22.73 -10.58 -8.51
N GLY A 78 -23.15 -11.85 -8.71
CA GLY A 78 -24.40 -12.40 -8.17
C GLY A 78 -24.21 -13.43 -7.06
N ALA A 79 -22.97 -13.82 -6.79
CA ALA A 79 -22.64 -14.85 -5.81
C ALA A 79 -21.44 -14.41 -4.96
N PRO A 80 -21.67 -13.65 -3.87
CA PRO A 80 -20.59 -13.16 -3.00
C PRO A 80 -19.69 -14.28 -2.45
N SER A 81 -20.20 -15.51 -2.36
CA SER A 81 -19.45 -16.71 -1.98
C SER A 81 -18.28 -17.07 -2.92
N GLN A 82 -18.31 -16.60 -4.16
CA GLN A 82 -17.23 -16.79 -5.14
C GLN A 82 -16.09 -15.77 -4.98
N HIS A 83 -16.29 -14.73 -4.15
CA HIS A 83 -15.26 -13.72 -3.91
C HIS A 83 -14.09 -14.29 -3.09
N LYS A 84 -12.87 -13.83 -3.37
CA LYS A 84 -11.65 -14.28 -2.65
C LYS A 84 -11.75 -13.97 -1.15
N LEU A 85 -12.21 -12.77 -0.79
CA LEU A 85 -12.44 -12.39 0.61
C LEU A 85 -13.43 -13.32 1.33
N TYR A 86 -14.51 -13.77 0.68
CA TYR A 86 -15.45 -14.70 1.32
C TYR A 86 -14.76 -15.99 1.74
N LYS A 87 -13.96 -16.58 0.83
CA LYS A 87 -13.19 -17.79 1.09
C LYS A 87 -12.15 -17.56 2.19
N ALA A 88 -11.48 -16.41 2.17
CA ALA A 88 -10.50 -16.03 3.19
C ALA A 88 -11.14 -15.87 4.58
N ILE A 89 -12.31 -15.21 4.68
CA ILE A 89 -13.04 -15.04 5.93
C ILE A 89 -13.52 -16.38 6.49
N LYS A 90 -14.00 -17.28 5.62
CA LYS A 90 -14.45 -18.62 6.04
C LYS A 90 -13.32 -19.45 6.67
N ASN A 91 -12.08 -19.24 6.21
CA ASN A 91 -10.92 -19.99 6.72
C ASN A 91 -10.30 -19.32 7.95
N ASN A 92 -10.17 -17.99 7.91
CA ASN A 92 -9.61 -17.19 9.00
C ASN A 92 -10.29 -15.82 9.02
N PRO A 93 -11.33 -15.65 9.85
CA PRO A 93 -12.11 -14.41 9.91
C PRO A 93 -11.34 -13.34 10.69
N THR A 94 -10.81 -12.35 9.97
CA THR A 94 -10.25 -11.13 10.56
C THR A 94 -11.24 -9.98 10.43
N TRP A 95 -11.16 -9.00 11.34
CA TRP A 95 -12.07 -7.86 11.30
C TRP A 95 -11.85 -7.04 10.04
N ALA A 96 -10.59 -6.89 9.61
CA ALA A 96 -10.22 -6.19 8.39
C ALA A 96 -10.92 -6.76 7.14
N ARG A 97 -10.85 -8.08 6.95
CA ARG A 97 -11.49 -8.76 5.81
C ARG A 97 -13.01 -8.61 5.84
N TYR A 98 -13.62 -8.73 7.01
CA TYR A 98 -15.06 -8.59 7.18
C TYR A 98 -15.53 -7.18 6.83
N VAL A 99 -14.86 -6.15 7.36
CA VAL A 99 -15.21 -4.74 7.09
C VAL A 99 -15.11 -4.43 5.60
N MET A 100 -14.04 -4.85 4.92
CA MET A 100 -13.93 -4.66 3.47
C MET A 100 -15.01 -5.42 2.70
N PHE A 101 -15.24 -6.69 3.03
CA PHE A 101 -16.24 -7.51 2.36
C PHE A 101 -17.65 -6.92 2.51
N ASN A 102 -18.01 -6.48 3.72
CA ASN A 102 -19.29 -5.83 3.98
C ASN A 102 -19.44 -4.48 3.27
N ALA A 103 -18.34 -3.75 3.05
CA ALA A 103 -18.38 -2.50 2.27
C ALA A 103 -18.75 -2.73 0.80
N ILE A 104 -18.35 -3.88 0.23
CA ILE A 104 -18.55 -4.21 -1.18
C ILE A 104 -19.93 -4.84 -1.39
N TYR A 105 -20.31 -5.78 -0.53
CA TYR A 105 -21.49 -6.63 -0.71
C TYR A 105 -22.65 -6.33 0.24
N GLY A 106 -22.45 -5.44 1.22
CA GLY A 106 -23.35 -5.30 2.34
C GLY A 106 -23.32 -6.53 3.26
N LYS A 107 -24.33 -6.60 4.14
CA LYS A 107 -24.39 -7.61 5.19
C LYS A 107 -24.81 -8.98 4.63
N VAL A 108 -23.86 -9.88 4.48
CA VAL A 108 -24.10 -11.28 4.13
C VAL A 108 -24.24 -12.12 5.41
N LYS A 109 -25.43 -12.69 5.64
CA LYS A 109 -25.79 -13.37 6.91
C LYS A 109 -24.78 -14.46 7.33
N SER A 110 -24.42 -15.36 6.43
CA SER A 110 -23.50 -16.47 6.74
C SER A 110 -22.12 -16.00 7.19
N VAL A 111 -21.62 -14.90 6.62
CA VAL A 111 -20.33 -14.31 7.00
C VAL A 111 -20.46 -13.56 8.33
N ALA A 112 -21.53 -12.79 8.50
CA ALA A 112 -21.79 -12.04 9.73
C ALA A 112 -21.92 -12.98 10.95
N GLU A 113 -22.62 -14.11 10.81
CA GLU A 113 -22.72 -15.14 11.86
C GLU A 113 -21.37 -15.78 12.20
N HIS A 114 -20.56 -16.06 11.17
CA HIS A 114 -19.22 -16.62 11.38
C HIS A 114 -18.31 -15.63 12.11
N VAL A 115 -18.31 -14.36 11.69
CA VAL A 115 -17.54 -13.29 12.33
C VAL A 115 -18.03 -13.04 13.75
N LYS A 116 -19.36 -13.02 13.98
CA LYS A 116 -19.94 -12.88 15.32
C LYS A 116 -19.49 -14.00 16.26
N THR A 117 -19.34 -15.22 15.76
CA THR A 117 -18.83 -16.34 16.56
C THR A 117 -17.39 -16.11 17.02
N VAL A 118 -16.54 -15.52 16.17
CA VAL A 118 -15.11 -15.32 16.49
C VAL A 118 -14.85 -14.03 17.26
N HIS A 119 -15.55 -12.96 16.91
CA HIS A 119 -15.33 -11.61 17.41
C HIS A 119 -16.41 -11.18 18.43
N GLY A 120 -17.44 -11.98 18.67
CA GLY A 120 -18.53 -11.66 19.59
C GLY A 120 -19.54 -10.62 19.08
N SER A 121 -19.21 -9.88 18.02
CA SER A 121 -20.08 -8.88 17.37
C SER A 121 -19.83 -8.84 15.87
N ASP A 122 -20.87 -8.52 15.10
CA ASP A 122 -20.86 -8.29 13.66
C ASP A 122 -21.29 -6.86 13.30
N VAL A 123 -21.52 -6.01 14.31
CA VAL A 123 -22.03 -4.65 14.18
C VAL A 123 -20.89 -3.69 13.84
N MET A 124 -21.05 -2.92 12.76
CA MET A 124 -20.13 -1.87 12.34
C MET A 124 -20.69 -0.50 12.67
N GLU A 125 -20.30 0.05 13.82
CA GLU A 125 -20.60 1.44 14.19
C GLU A 125 -19.92 2.44 13.25
N ASN A 126 -20.48 3.64 13.12
CA ASN A 126 -19.84 4.67 12.31
C ASN A 126 -18.89 5.53 13.17
N LEU A 127 -17.61 5.18 13.19
CA LEU A 127 -16.57 5.87 13.96
C LEU A 127 -15.76 6.85 13.10
N PHE A 128 -16.36 7.35 12.02
CA PHE A 128 -15.69 8.29 11.11
C PHE A 128 -15.25 9.58 11.83
N LYS A 129 -16.06 10.07 12.76
CA LYS A 129 -15.72 11.27 13.55
C LYS A 129 -14.47 11.06 14.38
N GLU A 130 -14.31 9.88 14.96
CA GLU A 130 -13.14 9.47 15.75
C GLU A 130 -11.91 9.40 14.85
N TYR A 131 -12.02 8.79 13.67
CA TYR A 131 -10.93 8.78 12.68
C TYR A 131 -10.45 10.19 12.32
N CYS A 132 -11.38 11.12 12.06
CA CYS A 132 -11.05 12.51 11.74
C CYS A 132 -10.32 13.26 12.87
N LYS A 133 -10.43 12.84 14.14
CA LYS A 133 -9.65 13.43 15.24
C LYS A 133 -8.15 13.16 15.08
N HIS A 134 -7.79 12.01 14.48
CA HIS A 134 -6.40 11.64 14.23
C HIS A 134 -5.87 12.16 12.89
N HIS A 135 -6.75 12.25 11.88
CA HIS A 135 -6.42 12.70 10.54
C HIS A 135 -7.35 13.84 10.12
N PRO A 136 -7.11 15.08 10.59
CA PRO A 136 -7.97 16.21 10.29
C PRO A 136 -7.99 16.51 8.79
N TRP A 137 -9.14 16.24 8.16
CA TRP A 137 -9.39 16.36 6.71
C TRP A 137 -9.21 17.79 6.14
N GLN A 138 -8.95 18.80 6.98
CA GLN A 138 -9.21 20.22 6.68
C GLN A 138 -8.00 21.08 6.29
N GLU A 139 -6.74 20.67 6.45
CA GLU A 139 -5.62 21.62 6.22
C GLU A 139 -5.03 21.65 4.81
N ARG A 140 -5.12 20.59 4.01
CA ARG A 140 -4.45 20.56 2.70
C ARG A 140 -5.27 21.15 1.55
N LEU A 141 -6.60 21.02 1.58
CA LEU A 141 -7.46 21.55 0.51
C LEU A 141 -7.65 23.06 0.59
N LYS A 142 -7.67 23.66 1.80
CA LYS A 142 -7.76 25.11 1.95
C LYS A 142 -6.47 25.82 1.51
N LYS A 143 -5.29 25.25 1.80
CA LYS A 143 -4.01 25.87 1.41
C LYS A 143 -3.81 25.91 -0.12
N ARG A 144 -4.18 24.84 -0.84
CA ARG A 144 -4.07 24.81 -2.31
C ARG A 144 -5.00 25.78 -3.05
N ARG A 145 -6.17 26.12 -2.49
CA ARG A 145 -7.07 27.12 -3.10
C ARG A 145 -6.62 28.56 -2.83
N SER A 146 -6.00 28.83 -1.69
CA SER A 146 -5.48 30.17 -1.41
C SER A 146 -4.28 30.53 -2.27
N ASP A 147 -3.41 29.56 -2.57
CA ASP A 147 -2.19 29.81 -3.37
C ASP A 147 -2.49 29.94 -4.88
N SER A 148 -3.56 29.33 -5.37
CA SER A 148 -3.93 29.38 -6.80
C SER A 148 -4.80 30.56 -7.21
N ILE A 149 -5.29 31.36 -6.25
CA ILE A 149 -6.05 32.59 -6.53
C ILE A 149 -5.14 33.84 -6.53
N ALA A 150 -3.91 33.74 -6.02
CA ALA A 150 -2.98 34.87 -5.93
C ALA A 150 -2.14 35.12 -7.21
N GLU A 151 -2.13 34.21 -8.19
CA GLU A 151 -1.18 34.24 -9.33
C GLU A 151 -1.85 34.39 -10.71
N GLY A 152 -3.10 34.86 -10.75
CA GLY A 152 -3.89 34.90 -11.99
C GLY A 152 -4.62 36.21 -12.28
N GLN A 153 -4.35 37.30 -11.55
CA GLN A 153 -5.00 38.57 -11.83
C GLN A 153 -4.05 39.50 -12.61
N PRO A 154 -4.20 39.65 -13.94
CA PRO A 154 -3.48 40.67 -14.68
C PRO A 154 -3.97 42.07 -14.24
N PRO A 155 -3.09 43.07 -14.15
CA PRO A 155 -3.47 44.41 -13.74
C PRO A 155 -4.51 44.99 -14.73
N SER A 156 -5.67 45.35 -14.19
CA SER A 156 -6.75 46.01 -14.93
C SER A 156 -6.24 47.29 -15.60
N LYS A 157 -6.07 47.25 -16.91
CA LYS A 157 -5.96 48.46 -17.73
C LYS A 157 -7.34 49.08 -17.88
N LYS A 158 -7.48 50.30 -17.34
CA LYS A 158 -8.56 51.23 -17.68
C LYS A 158 -8.54 51.46 -19.19
N HIS A 159 -9.64 51.17 -19.88
CA HIS A 159 -9.87 51.67 -21.24
C HIS A 159 -11.17 52.47 -21.27
N ALA A 160 -11.02 53.70 -21.74
CA ALA A 160 -12.06 54.64 -22.11
C ALA A 160 -12.77 54.22 -23.41
N GLU A 161 -13.92 54.85 -23.63
CA GLU A 161 -14.94 54.62 -24.65
C GLU A 161 -14.51 54.68 -26.14
N ALA A 162 -15.16 53.78 -26.92
CA ALA A 162 -15.76 53.95 -28.26
C ALA A 162 -14.87 54.06 -29.54
N PRO A 163 -15.43 53.81 -30.76
CA PRO A 163 -16.49 52.88 -31.17
C PRO A 163 -16.15 52.00 -32.41
N ALA A 164 -17.12 51.14 -32.75
CA ALA A 164 -17.25 50.10 -33.78
C ALA A 164 -16.53 50.21 -35.15
N SER A 165 -16.06 49.06 -35.65
CA SER A 165 -16.13 48.69 -37.09
C SER A 165 -15.99 47.17 -37.33
N SER A 166 -16.99 46.64 -38.03
CA SER A 166 -17.17 45.46 -38.89
C SER A 166 -15.97 44.55 -39.29
N HIS A 167 -16.14 43.22 -39.01
CA HIS A 167 -15.89 41.98 -39.80
C HIS A 167 -14.66 41.79 -40.73
N PRO A 168 -14.34 40.54 -41.19
CA PRO A 168 -14.22 39.24 -40.50
C PRO A 168 -12.94 38.42 -40.91
N ALA A 169 -12.77 37.25 -40.29
CA ALA A 169 -12.08 36.04 -40.77
C ALA A 169 -10.56 36.06 -41.06
N ALA A 170 -9.79 35.25 -40.32
CA ALA A 170 -8.86 34.27 -40.92
C ALA A 170 -8.29 33.30 -39.87
N SER A 171 -8.30 32.05 -40.30
CA SER A 171 -7.71 30.85 -39.71
C SER A 171 -6.21 30.97 -39.47
N SER A 172 -5.68 30.36 -38.39
CA SER A 172 -4.29 29.88 -38.37
C SER A 172 -4.08 28.85 -37.25
N SER A 173 -4.07 27.58 -37.64
CA SER A 173 -3.64 26.43 -36.86
C SER A 173 -2.14 26.51 -36.53
N GLY A 174 -1.81 26.65 -35.24
CA GLY A 174 -0.46 26.47 -34.71
C GLY A 174 -0.27 25.06 -34.14
N LYS A 175 0.17 24.14 -34.99
CA LYS A 175 0.48 22.74 -34.65
C LYS A 175 1.90 22.67 -34.09
N VAL A 176 2.06 22.64 -32.77
CA VAL A 176 3.38 22.45 -32.12
C VAL A 176 3.61 20.95 -31.91
N ALA A 177 4.52 20.41 -32.71
CA ALA A 177 5.06 19.06 -32.57
C ALA A 177 6.12 19.05 -31.47
N ILE A 178 5.88 18.32 -30.39
CA ILE A 178 6.92 17.98 -29.40
C ILE A 178 7.40 16.57 -29.74
N LYS A 179 8.56 16.50 -30.40
CA LYS A 179 9.43 15.32 -30.42
C LYS A 179 10.20 15.30 -29.10
N ASN A 180 10.16 14.18 -28.38
CA ASN A 180 11.20 13.74 -27.45
C ASN A 180 11.26 12.21 -27.65
N GLU A 181 12.14 11.73 -28.52
CA GLU A 181 13.53 11.37 -28.20
C GLU A 181 13.56 10.25 -27.15
N LEU A 182 13.50 9.04 -27.72
CA LEU A 182 13.59 7.72 -27.12
C LEU A 182 15.08 7.44 -26.84
N SER A 183 15.46 7.40 -25.57
CA SER A 183 16.82 6.96 -25.18
C SER A 183 16.81 5.47 -24.88
N GLU A 184 17.23 4.68 -25.87
CA GLU A 184 17.66 3.30 -25.71
C GLU A 184 18.97 3.26 -24.91
N SER A 185 18.94 2.68 -23.71
CA SER A 185 20.16 2.32 -22.99
C SER A 185 20.38 0.81 -23.06
N LYS A 186 21.22 0.48 -24.04
CA LYS A 186 21.91 -0.78 -24.28
C LYS A 186 23.07 -0.91 -23.29
N SER A 187 23.12 -1.99 -22.50
CA SER A 187 24.32 -2.45 -21.76
C SER A 187 24.05 -3.90 -21.34
N GLN A 188 24.56 -4.88 -22.08
CA GLN A 188 25.91 -5.47 -22.05
C GLN A 188 25.98 -6.69 -21.13
N ASP A 189 26.05 -7.83 -21.81
CA ASP A 189 26.49 -9.13 -21.32
C ASP A 189 27.84 -9.03 -20.58
N LEU A 190 27.91 -9.66 -19.41
CA LEU A 190 29.12 -10.27 -18.90
C LEU A 190 28.79 -11.62 -18.28
N HIS A 191 29.08 -12.65 -19.07
CA HIS A 191 29.35 -14.01 -18.60
C HIS A 191 30.67 -14.00 -17.82
N GLU A 192 30.67 -14.52 -16.59
CA GLU A 192 31.88 -15.14 -16.05
C GLU A 192 31.53 -16.37 -15.19
N PHE A 193 32.24 -17.45 -15.50
CA PHE A 193 32.01 -18.81 -15.05
C PHE A 193 32.54 -19.03 -13.63
N ALA A 194 31.77 -19.71 -12.78
CA ALA A 194 32.30 -20.43 -11.64
C ALA A 194 31.88 -21.91 -11.74
N LYS A 195 32.85 -22.76 -12.13
CA LYS A 195 32.78 -24.21 -12.01
C LYS A 195 32.82 -24.56 -10.52
N VAL A 196 31.79 -25.24 -10.02
CA VAL A 196 31.81 -25.90 -8.71
C VAL A 196 31.72 -27.40 -8.95
N ASP A 197 32.80 -28.10 -8.60
CA ASP A 197 32.89 -29.56 -8.55
C ASP A 197 31.81 -30.13 -7.62
N GLN A 198 30.88 -30.92 -8.16
CA GLN A 198 30.04 -31.81 -7.38
C GLN A 198 30.59 -33.23 -7.46
N LYS A 199 31.08 -33.69 -6.30
CA LYS A 199 31.53 -35.05 -6.03
C LYS A 199 30.32 -35.90 -5.62
N PRO A 200 29.95 -36.97 -6.32
CA PRO A 200 28.88 -37.86 -5.88
C PRO A 200 29.42 -38.85 -4.84
N MET A 201 28.87 -38.82 -3.63
CA MET A 201 29.06 -39.90 -2.65
C MET A 201 28.10 -41.05 -2.97
N MET A 202 28.67 -42.15 -3.46
CA MET A 202 28.05 -43.48 -3.50
C MET A 202 27.89 -44.02 -2.08
N ALA A 203 26.69 -44.53 -1.78
CA ALA A 203 26.48 -45.47 -0.68
C ALA A 203 25.84 -46.75 -1.26
N PRO A 204 26.42 -47.94 -1.05
CA PRO A 204 25.80 -49.20 -1.39
C PRO A 204 25.17 -49.78 -0.12
N VAL A 205 23.86 -50.06 -0.11
CA VAL A 205 23.30 -51.01 0.85
C VAL A 205 22.23 -51.84 0.17
N SER A 206 22.62 -53.08 -0.12
CA SER A 206 21.75 -54.22 -0.40
C SER A 206 20.74 -54.41 0.74
N ASN A 207 19.50 -54.76 0.40
CA ASN A 207 18.83 -55.78 1.20
C ASN A 207 17.84 -56.57 0.36
N GLU A 208 18.17 -57.85 0.21
CA GLU A 208 17.31 -58.89 -0.33
C GLU A 208 16.20 -59.16 0.69
N ASN A 209 14.94 -59.08 0.25
CA ASN A 209 13.86 -59.77 0.95
C ASN A 209 13.06 -60.57 -0.07
N LYS A 210 13.46 -61.85 -0.19
CA LYS A 210 12.62 -62.94 -0.68
C LYS A 210 11.48 -63.13 0.32
N LEU A 211 10.24 -62.97 -0.14
CA LEU A 211 9.11 -63.59 0.55
C LEU A 211 8.11 -64.14 -0.47
N ALA A 212 8.16 -65.46 -0.53
CA ALA A 212 7.13 -66.46 -0.81
C ALA A 212 5.88 -66.04 -1.60
N LEU A 213 5.74 -66.74 -2.74
CA LEU A 213 4.51 -67.24 -3.32
C LEU A 213 3.38 -67.48 -2.28
N HIS A 214 2.24 -66.83 -2.49
CA HIS A 214 0.95 -67.47 -2.28
C HIS A 214 0.01 -67.08 -3.42
N GLN A 215 -0.25 -68.06 -4.29
CA GLN A 215 -1.39 -68.07 -5.19
C GLN A 215 -2.67 -68.14 -4.35
N ARG A 216 -3.57 -67.18 -4.54
CA ARG A 216 -5.01 -67.38 -4.36
C ARG A 216 -5.74 -66.62 -5.46
N ASN A 217 -6.40 -67.40 -6.30
CA ASN A 217 -7.35 -66.95 -7.31
C ASN A 217 -8.61 -66.40 -6.63
N ASP A 218 -9.37 -65.66 -7.44
CA ASP A 218 -10.79 -65.31 -7.30
C ASP A 218 -11.10 -63.96 -6.68
N SER A 219 -11.06 -62.91 -7.52
CA SER A 219 -12.06 -61.83 -7.53
C SER A 219 -11.99 -61.01 -8.83
N PRO A 220 -13.08 -60.93 -9.60
CA PRO A 220 -13.19 -60.03 -10.74
C PRO A 220 -13.66 -58.67 -10.23
N LEU A 221 -12.97 -57.58 -10.62
CA LEU A 221 -13.38 -56.16 -10.61
C LEU A 221 -12.23 -55.22 -10.17
N PHE A 222 -11.11 -55.25 -10.87
CA PHE A 222 -10.23 -54.07 -10.92
C PHE A 222 -9.55 -54.04 -12.29
N THR A 223 -10.19 -53.42 -13.27
CA THR A 223 -9.51 -52.89 -14.46
C THR A 223 -8.67 -51.69 -14.02
N ARG A 224 -7.63 -51.94 -13.23
CA ARG A 224 -6.59 -50.97 -12.94
C ARG A 224 -5.72 -50.93 -14.19
N GLY A 225 -6.03 -50.00 -15.07
CA GLY A 225 -5.34 -49.81 -16.34
C GLY A 225 -3.83 -49.83 -16.12
N ILE A 226 -3.17 -50.83 -16.70
CA ILE A 226 -1.73 -50.94 -16.72
C ILE A 226 -1.25 -49.79 -17.59
N LYS A 227 -0.94 -48.64 -16.97
CA LYS A 227 -0.28 -47.54 -17.65
C LYS A 227 0.99 -48.09 -18.27
N THR A 228 1.11 -47.97 -19.58
CA THR A 228 2.27 -48.45 -20.33
C THR A 228 3.52 -47.73 -19.81
N LEU A 229 4.68 -48.41 -19.82
CA LEU A 229 5.98 -47.83 -19.44
C LEU A 229 6.24 -46.48 -20.13
N SER A 230 5.72 -46.30 -21.35
CA SER A 230 5.76 -45.05 -22.11
C SER A 230 4.96 -43.90 -21.47
N GLN A 231 3.79 -44.13 -20.89
CA GLN A 231 3.05 -43.10 -20.15
C GLN A 231 3.77 -42.68 -18.86
N LYS A 232 4.45 -43.63 -18.20
CA LYS A 232 5.20 -43.34 -16.98
C LYS A 232 6.44 -42.48 -17.27
N ALA A 233 7.11 -42.70 -18.40
CA ALA A 233 8.22 -41.85 -18.86
C ALA A 233 7.76 -40.44 -19.24
N ALA A 234 6.62 -40.30 -19.94
CA ALA A 234 6.08 -38.98 -20.27
C ALA A 234 5.61 -38.19 -19.03
N GLU A 235 5.14 -38.88 -17.98
CA GLU A 235 4.78 -38.25 -16.71
C GLU A 235 6.02 -37.75 -15.94
N THR A 236 7.16 -38.47 -15.99
CA THR A 236 8.41 -38.01 -15.38
C THR A 236 9.00 -36.80 -16.10
N ASP A 237 8.99 -36.78 -17.43
CA ASP A 237 9.50 -35.64 -18.20
C ASP A 237 8.70 -34.35 -17.91
N ARG A 238 7.37 -34.49 -17.76
CA ARG A 238 6.50 -33.37 -17.39
C ARG A 238 6.75 -32.88 -15.96
N ALA A 239 7.04 -33.79 -15.03
CA ALA A 239 7.36 -33.43 -13.65
C ALA A 239 8.68 -32.65 -13.57
N ASP A 240 9.69 -33.06 -14.34
CA ASP A 240 10.98 -32.38 -14.41
C ASP A 240 10.86 -30.98 -15.02
N GLU A 241 10.01 -30.79 -16.04
CA GLU A 241 9.76 -29.47 -16.62
C GLU A 241 9.07 -28.53 -15.61
N ILE A 242 8.05 -29.02 -14.89
CA ILE A 242 7.40 -28.24 -13.82
C ILE A 242 8.40 -27.86 -12.73
N LEU A 243 9.32 -28.77 -12.37
CA LEU A 243 10.35 -28.49 -11.38
C LEU A 243 11.31 -27.38 -11.86
N ARG A 244 11.70 -27.39 -13.14
CA ARG A 244 12.53 -26.33 -13.75
C ARG A 244 11.83 -24.97 -13.72
N GLU A 245 10.54 -24.91 -14.08
CA GLU A 245 9.77 -23.67 -14.00
C GLU A 245 9.67 -23.14 -12.56
N LEU A 246 9.43 -24.03 -11.58
CA LEU A 246 9.36 -23.62 -10.17
C LEU A 246 10.69 -23.09 -9.64
N ILE A 247 11.82 -23.66 -10.08
CA ILE A 247 13.15 -23.15 -9.73
C ILE A 247 13.35 -21.74 -10.31
N LEU A 248 13.01 -21.53 -11.58
CA LEU A 248 13.10 -20.21 -12.22
C LEU A 248 12.22 -19.15 -11.54
N ILE A 249 11.00 -19.51 -11.15
CA ILE A 249 10.11 -18.62 -10.40
C ILE A 249 10.74 -18.24 -9.06
N ARG A 250 11.32 -19.20 -8.34
CA ARG A 250 11.96 -18.96 -7.05
C ARG A 250 13.20 -18.06 -7.19
N GLU A 251 14.04 -18.30 -8.19
CA GLU A 251 15.21 -17.46 -8.47
C GLU A 251 14.81 -16.01 -8.81
N ASN A 252 13.75 -15.84 -9.59
CA ASN A 252 13.24 -14.50 -9.89
C ASN A 252 12.71 -13.81 -8.63
N GLN A 253 12.00 -14.52 -7.76
CA GLN A 253 11.55 -13.97 -6.48
C GLN A 253 12.73 -13.54 -5.60
N VAL A 254 13.78 -14.35 -5.51
CA VAL A 254 15.02 -14.00 -4.76
C VAL A 254 15.65 -12.72 -5.31
N LYS A 255 15.78 -12.59 -6.63
CA LYS A 255 16.30 -11.37 -7.28
C LYS A 255 15.45 -10.13 -6.98
N GLN A 256 14.12 -10.28 -6.94
CA GLN A 256 13.22 -9.18 -6.57
C GLN A 256 13.39 -8.77 -5.11
N THR A 257 13.56 -9.74 -4.19
CA THR A 257 13.80 -9.44 -2.77
C THR A 257 15.14 -8.74 -2.56
N GLU A 258 16.22 -9.18 -3.23
CA GLU A 258 17.52 -8.51 -3.16
C GLU A 258 17.47 -7.07 -3.67
N LYS A 259 16.72 -6.84 -4.76
CA LYS A 259 16.49 -5.49 -5.28
C LYS A 259 15.70 -4.62 -4.30
N ALA A 260 14.69 -5.17 -3.63
CA ALA A 260 13.93 -4.45 -2.61
C ALA A 260 14.82 -4.07 -1.42
N ASP A 261 15.66 -5.00 -0.94
CA ASP A 261 16.61 -4.74 0.15
C ASP A 261 17.65 -3.68 -0.23
N GLN A 262 18.10 -3.68 -1.49
CA GLN A 262 18.99 -2.64 -2.00
C GLN A 262 18.34 -1.25 -1.97
N ILE A 263 17.09 -1.14 -2.41
CA ILE A 263 16.33 0.13 -2.37
C ILE A 263 16.16 0.60 -0.92
N LEU A 264 15.86 -0.31 0.02
CA LEU A 264 15.73 0.04 1.43
C LEU A 264 17.05 0.56 2.02
N ARG A 265 18.20 -0.03 1.65
CA ARG A 265 19.53 0.48 2.05
C ARG A 265 19.78 1.89 1.51
N GLU A 266 19.47 2.15 0.25
CA GLU A 266 19.63 3.48 -0.34
C GLU A 266 18.73 4.53 0.33
N LEU A 267 17.48 4.18 0.63
CA LEU A 267 16.56 5.08 1.35
C LEU A 267 17.04 5.38 2.78
N ALA A 268 17.67 4.41 3.46
CA ALA A 268 18.28 4.63 4.77
C ALA A 268 19.44 5.63 4.71
N LEU A 269 20.31 5.52 3.69
CA LEU A 269 21.41 6.47 3.47
C LEU A 269 20.90 7.89 3.16
N ILE A 270 19.85 8.01 2.34
CA ILE A 270 19.22 9.31 2.05
C ILE A 270 18.66 9.95 3.33
N ARG A 271 17.99 9.16 4.18
CA ARG A 271 17.45 9.65 5.45
C ARG A 271 18.56 10.12 6.39
N GLU A 272 19.65 9.38 6.50
CA GLU A 272 20.81 9.77 7.31
C GLU A 272 21.47 11.05 6.80
N HIS A 273 21.58 11.22 5.49
CA HIS A 273 22.07 12.47 4.91
C HIS A 273 21.15 13.66 5.25
N GLN A 274 19.83 13.47 5.14
CA GLN A 274 18.85 14.51 5.47
C GLN A 274 18.89 14.92 6.95
N THR A 275 19.08 13.98 7.88
CA THR A 275 19.19 14.29 9.31
C THR A 275 20.46 15.07 9.62
N LYS A 276 21.60 14.69 9.02
CA LYS A 276 22.87 15.43 9.15
C LYS A 276 22.76 16.86 8.61
N GLU A 277 22.10 17.05 7.47
CA GLU A 277 21.87 18.39 6.90
C GLU A 277 20.92 19.22 7.77
N ALA A 278 19.87 18.62 8.34
CA ALA A 278 18.98 19.30 9.28
C ALA A 278 19.72 19.73 10.55
N GLU A 279 20.60 18.89 11.10
CA GLU A 279 21.42 19.22 12.27
C GLU A 279 22.39 20.38 11.98
N LYS A 280 23.06 20.37 10.81
CA LYS A 280 23.92 21.48 10.38
C LYS A 280 23.13 22.79 10.27
N LYS A 281 21.94 22.76 9.66
CA LYS A 281 21.05 23.92 9.56
C LYS A 281 20.62 24.43 10.94
N GLY A 282 20.26 23.52 11.85
CA GLY A 282 19.93 23.87 13.24
C GLY A 282 21.07 24.56 13.96
N LYS A 283 22.31 24.04 13.85
CA LYS A 283 23.51 24.68 14.41
C LYS A 283 23.79 26.06 13.82
N ALA A 284 23.59 26.23 12.51
CA ALA A 284 23.76 27.52 11.86
C ALA A 284 22.71 28.54 12.32
N MET A 285 21.44 28.13 12.43
CA MET A 285 20.36 28.97 12.92
C MET A 285 20.58 29.41 14.37
N ALA A 286 21.00 28.49 15.25
CA ALA A 286 21.32 28.81 16.64
C ALA A 286 22.47 29.84 16.78
N ARG A 287 23.48 29.80 15.89
CA ARG A 287 24.54 30.82 15.85
C ARG A 287 23.99 32.20 15.45
N VAL A 288 23.13 32.24 14.44
CA VAL A 288 22.51 33.49 13.98
C VAL A 288 21.62 34.09 15.08
N GLU A 289 20.81 33.26 15.75
CA GLU A 289 19.99 33.70 16.89
C GLU A 289 20.84 34.25 18.04
N GLY A 290 21.97 33.59 18.35
CA GLY A 290 22.93 34.09 19.34
C GLY A 290 23.50 35.46 18.97
N SER A 291 23.89 35.66 17.71
CA SER A 291 24.39 36.97 17.23
C SER A 291 23.30 38.05 17.26
N ILE A 292 22.05 37.73 16.93
CA ILE A 292 20.92 38.67 17.03
C ILE A 292 20.68 39.06 18.50
N ALA A 293 20.70 38.10 19.42
CA ALA A 293 20.52 38.36 20.85
C ALA A 293 21.64 39.27 21.40
N GLU A 294 22.89 39.04 20.99
CA GLU A 294 24.03 39.87 21.38
C GLU A 294 23.88 41.31 20.85
N LEU A 295 23.53 41.48 19.57
CA LEU A 295 23.29 42.80 18.98
C LEU A 295 22.15 43.54 19.68
N THR A 296 21.05 42.85 19.98
CA THR A 296 19.90 43.41 20.69
C THR A 296 20.31 43.91 22.09
N SER A 297 21.14 43.13 22.79
CA SER A 297 21.69 43.52 24.10
C SER A 297 22.55 44.79 24.00
N ARG A 298 23.42 44.88 22.99
CA ARG A 298 24.26 46.07 22.76
C ARG A 298 23.44 47.32 22.43
N VAL A 299 22.40 47.19 21.60
CA VAL A 299 21.49 48.30 21.27
C VAL A 299 20.82 48.84 22.53
N LYS A 300 20.32 47.95 23.40
CA LYS A 300 19.70 48.34 24.67
C LYS A 300 20.65 49.15 25.57
N VAL A 301 21.91 48.74 25.68
CA VAL A 301 22.92 49.50 26.45
C VAL A 301 23.11 50.91 25.87
N VAL A 302 23.16 51.05 24.55
CA VAL A 302 23.29 52.36 23.89
C VAL A 302 22.07 53.23 24.16
N GLU A 303 20.86 52.67 24.09
CA GLU A 303 19.62 53.37 24.40
C GLU A 303 19.59 53.86 25.85
N ASP A 304 20.00 53.01 26.81
CA ASP A 304 20.07 53.36 28.23
C ASP A 304 21.07 54.51 28.49
N VAL A 305 22.23 54.47 27.84
CA VAL A 305 23.23 55.56 27.93
C VAL A 305 22.71 56.86 27.34
N GLN A 306 22.05 56.82 26.18
CA GLN A 306 21.43 58.00 25.59
C GLN A 306 20.33 58.59 26.49
N LEU A 307 19.56 57.75 27.16
CA LEU A 307 18.53 58.17 28.09
C LEU A 307 19.12 58.83 29.34
N LEU A 308 20.26 58.35 29.84
CA LEU A 308 20.99 58.97 30.95
C LEU A 308 21.57 60.33 30.57
N LEU A 309 22.15 60.46 29.37
CA LEU A 309 22.66 61.74 28.87
C LEU A 309 21.56 62.79 28.74
N LYS A 310 20.35 62.40 28.29
CA LYS A 310 19.20 63.31 28.22
C LYS A 310 18.69 63.78 29.59
N LYS A 311 18.95 63.03 30.67
CA LYS A 311 18.49 63.37 32.03
C LYS A 311 19.46 64.27 32.81
N ASN A 312 20.71 64.39 32.36
CA ASN A 312 21.72 65.27 32.95
C ASN A 312 22.23 66.27 31.89
N PRO A 313 21.39 67.24 31.47
CA PRO A 313 21.75 68.23 30.46
C PRO A 313 22.85 69.20 30.89
#